data_AF-A0A6C0HDB2-F1
#
_entry.id   AF-A0A6C0HDB2-F1
#
_cell.length_a   1.000
_cell.length_b   1.000
_cell.length_c   1.000
_cell.angle_alpha   90.00
_cell.angle_beta   90.00
_cell.angle_gamma   90.00
#
_symmetry.space_group_name_H-M   'P 1'
#
loop_
_entity.id
_entity.type
_entity.pdbx_description
1 polymer ?
#
loop_
_entity_poly.entity_id
_entity_poly.type
_entity_poly.pdbx_seq_one_letter_code
_entity_poly.pdbx_strand_id
1 'polypeptide(L)'
;MQRRTCNKKEFNSAPLEDLNMEDTCTISIKEKAMQTFNSVKTYTVNAFWFAFHACSIYLMWIALHYLSAHLYTYFCAPNTIFGFLSSPFIIAAPHCRALRWVIFNGSVSIDNMWLVFGTWLCSKILIPRQPQNT
;
A
#
# COMPACT_ATOMS: atom_id res chain seq x y z
N MET A 1 -3.76 46.68 11.30
CA MET A 1 -4.81 45.65 11.05
C MET A 1 -4.34 44.34 11.66
N GLN A 2 -4.72 44.07 12.92
CA GLN A 2 -4.19 42.93 13.67
C GLN A 2 -5.19 41.78 13.58
N ARG A 3 -4.76 40.67 12.97
CA ARG A 3 -5.63 39.53 12.73
C ARG A 3 -5.93 38.87 14.07
N ARG A 4 -7.20 38.57 14.30
CA ARG A 4 -7.75 37.92 15.48
C ARG A 4 -8.24 36.54 15.06
N THR A 5 -7.94 35.49 15.78
CA THR A 5 -8.13 34.10 15.40
C THR A 5 -8.50 33.26 16.64
N CYS A 6 -9.79 33.04 16.92
CA CYS A 6 -10.36 32.68 18.24
C CYS A 6 -10.46 31.15 18.53
N ASN A 7 -10.47 30.69 19.81
CA ASN A 7 -10.74 29.29 20.22
C ASN A 7 -12.11 29.22 20.88
N LYS A 8 -12.83 28.16 20.54
CA LYS A 8 -14.27 28.02 20.64
C LYS A 8 -14.86 27.93 22.06
N LYS A 9 -14.06 27.61 23.10
CA LYS A 9 -14.60 27.38 24.47
C LYS A 9 -14.60 28.61 25.38
N GLU A 10 -13.66 29.55 25.24
CA GLU A 10 -13.57 30.79 26.04
C GLU A 10 -14.41 31.95 25.48
N PHE A 11 -14.77 31.92 24.19
CA PHE A 11 -15.68 32.89 23.55
C PHE A 11 -17.08 32.93 24.16
N ASN A 12 -17.56 31.81 24.71
CA ASN A 12 -18.95 31.70 25.16
C ASN A 12 -19.20 32.29 26.56
N SER A 13 -18.17 32.79 27.26
CA SER A 13 -18.28 33.22 28.66
C SER A 13 -17.57 34.54 29.03
N ALA A 14 -16.92 35.24 28.09
CA ALA A 14 -16.18 36.48 28.38
C ALA A 14 -16.99 37.76 28.00
N PRO A 15 -17.10 38.77 28.88
CA PRO A 15 -17.69 40.09 28.55
C PRO A 15 -16.89 40.85 27.48
N LEU A 16 -17.62 41.51 26.58
CA LEU A 16 -17.15 42.02 25.26
C LEU A 16 -16.12 43.17 25.29
N GLU A 17 -15.69 43.67 26.45
CA GLU A 17 -14.96 44.97 26.54
C GLU A 17 -13.42 44.86 26.66
N ASP A 18 -12.85 43.69 27.04
CA ASP A 18 -11.43 43.61 27.47
C ASP A 18 -10.47 42.73 26.62
N LEU A 19 -10.92 42.07 25.54
CA LEU A 19 -10.03 41.21 24.76
C LEU A 19 -9.17 42.04 23.78
N ASN A 20 -7.85 42.01 23.93
CA ASN A 20 -6.88 42.67 23.05
C ASN A 20 -6.73 41.97 21.68
N MET A 21 -6.34 42.74 20.67
CA MET A 21 -6.28 42.32 19.27
C MET A 21 -5.17 41.29 18.97
N GLU A 22 -4.22 41.09 19.88
CA GLU A 22 -3.06 40.18 19.74
C GLU A 22 -3.37 38.71 20.08
N ASP A 23 -4.06 38.43 21.19
CA ASP A 23 -4.48 37.07 21.63
C ASP A 23 -5.45 36.42 20.65
N THR A 24 -6.11 37.32 19.95
CA THR A 24 -6.70 37.12 18.65
C THR A 24 -5.83 36.21 17.77
N CYS A 25 -4.79 36.76 17.12
CA CYS A 25 -4.00 36.18 16.01
C CYS A 25 -3.33 34.84 16.32
N THR A 26 -3.04 34.59 17.58
CA THR A 26 -2.33 33.40 18.02
C THR A 26 -3.23 32.18 18.03
N ILE A 27 -4.52 32.34 18.31
CA ILE A 27 -5.37 31.19 18.61
C ILE A 27 -5.83 30.39 17.34
N SER A 28 -6.17 30.97 16.18
CA SER A 28 -6.43 30.24 14.90
C SER A 28 -5.23 30.11 13.98
N ILE A 29 -4.08 30.73 14.29
CA ILE A 29 -2.81 30.13 13.85
C ILE A 29 -2.67 28.73 14.47
N LYS A 30 -2.92 28.60 15.79
CA LYS A 30 -2.90 27.29 16.47
C LYS A 30 -3.99 26.33 15.96
N GLU A 31 -5.23 26.78 15.77
CA GLU A 31 -6.29 25.89 15.25
C GLU A 31 -6.01 25.40 13.82
N LYS A 32 -5.54 26.27 12.92
CA LYS A 32 -5.14 25.86 11.57
C LYS A 32 -3.97 24.89 11.60
N ALA A 33 -2.97 25.14 12.45
CA ALA A 33 -1.85 24.23 12.63
C ALA A 33 -2.30 22.85 13.14
N MET A 34 -3.23 22.81 14.10
CA MET A 34 -3.75 21.56 14.67
C MET A 34 -4.65 20.80 13.67
N GLN A 35 -5.46 21.51 12.88
CA GLN A 35 -6.24 20.90 11.80
C GLN A 35 -5.34 20.33 10.71
N THR A 36 -4.28 21.05 10.33
CA THR A 36 -3.33 20.61 9.31
C THR A 36 -2.55 19.39 9.81
N PHE A 37 -2.12 19.39 11.08
CA PHE A 37 -1.43 18.26 11.69
C PHE A 37 -2.30 16.99 11.76
N ASN A 38 -3.57 17.12 12.16
CA ASN A 38 -4.50 15.97 12.21
C ASN A 38 -4.78 15.39 10.83
N SER A 39 -4.93 16.23 9.80
CA SER A 39 -5.06 15.79 8.42
C SER A 39 -3.80 15.03 7.98
N VAL A 40 -2.61 15.61 8.17
CA VAL A 40 -1.33 14.98 7.81
C VAL A 40 -1.13 13.64 8.53
N LYS A 41 -1.44 13.57 9.83
CA LYS A 41 -1.37 12.34 10.60
C LYS A 41 -2.31 11.27 10.05
N THR A 42 -3.54 11.64 9.69
CA THR A 42 -4.53 10.69 9.14
C THR A 42 -4.11 10.15 7.78
N TYR A 43 -3.54 10.98 6.90
CA TYR A 43 -3.03 10.52 5.59
C TYR A 43 -1.81 9.60 5.73
N THR A 44 -0.86 9.97 6.59
CA THR A 44 0.39 9.19 6.77
C THR A 44 0.12 7.81 7.37
N VAL A 45 -0.76 7.69 8.37
CA VAL A 45 -1.11 6.38 8.93
C VAL A 45 -1.88 5.50 7.94
N ASN A 46 -2.78 6.08 7.15
CA ASN A 46 -3.56 5.32 6.17
C ASN A 46 -2.67 4.81 5.02
N ALA A 47 -1.74 5.65 4.54
CA ALA A 47 -0.77 5.26 3.52
C ALA A 47 0.17 4.15 4.02
N PHE A 48 0.66 4.26 5.26
CA PHE A 48 1.50 3.22 5.86
C PHE A 48 0.75 1.89 5.99
N TRP A 49 -0.49 1.91 6.49
CA TRP A 49 -1.32 0.72 6.58
C TRP A 49 -1.56 0.07 5.22
N PHE A 50 -1.86 0.85 4.19
CA PHE A 50 -2.02 0.34 2.83
C PHE A 50 -0.74 -0.31 2.30
N ALA A 51 0.40 0.36 2.46
CA ALA A 51 1.69 -0.16 2.04
C ALA A 51 2.05 -1.47 2.76
N PHE A 52 1.83 -1.55 4.07
CA PHE A 52 2.09 -2.76 4.85
C PHE A 52 1.25 -3.95 4.38
N HIS A 53 -0.04 -3.75 4.13
CA HIS A 53 -0.91 -4.80 3.58
C HIS A 53 -0.45 -5.24 2.18
N ALA A 54 -0.08 -4.29 1.31
CA ALA A 54 0.42 -4.58 -0.03
C ALA A 54 1.75 -5.36 -0.01
N CYS A 55 2.67 -5.03 0.90
CA CYS A 55 3.92 -5.78 1.07
C CYS A 55 3.67 -7.19 1.63
N SER A 56 2.75 -7.33 2.59
CA SER A 56 2.42 -8.63 3.19
C SER A 56 1.83 -9.60 2.17
N ILE A 57 0.85 -9.15 1.36
CA ILE A 57 0.26 -9.98 0.32
C ILE A 57 1.30 -10.38 -0.74
N TYR A 58 2.26 -9.50 -1.05
CA TYR A 58 3.34 -9.82 -1.98
C TYR A 58 4.25 -10.94 -1.47
N LEU A 59 4.74 -10.82 -0.23
CA LEU A 59 5.58 -11.85 0.39
C LEU A 59 4.84 -13.17 0.53
N MET A 60 3.55 -13.14 0.86
CA MET A 60 2.69 -14.31 0.91
C MET A 60 2.63 -15.04 -0.44
N TRP A 61 2.40 -14.32 -1.55
CA TRP A 61 2.34 -14.92 -2.88
C TRP A 61 3.68 -15.51 -3.32
N ILE A 62 4.80 -14.84 -3.02
CA ILE A 62 6.14 -15.38 -3.30
C ILE A 62 6.35 -16.69 -2.54
N ALA A 63 6.05 -16.72 -1.25
CA ALA A 63 6.20 -17.91 -0.43
C ALA A 63 5.30 -19.06 -0.92
N LEU A 64 4.04 -18.78 -1.25
CA LEU A 64 3.11 -19.76 -1.81
C LEU A 64 3.58 -20.29 -3.17
N HIS A 65 4.05 -19.42 -4.06
CA HIS A 65 4.55 -19.82 -5.36
C HIS A 65 5.80 -20.72 -5.23
N TYR A 66 6.76 -20.32 -4.40
CA TYR A 66 7.97 -21.10 -4.13
C TYR A 66 7.64 -22.47 -3.53
N LEU A 67 6.84 -22.50 -2.46
CA LEU A 67 6.48 -23.74 -1.78
C LEU A 67 5.67 -24.66 -2.71
N SER A 68 4.70 -24.12 -3.45
CA SER A 68 3.86 -24.93 -4.34
C SER A 68 4.65 -25.56 -5.48
N ALA A 69 5.64 -24.87 -6.07
CA ALA A 69 6.52 -25.44 -7.09
C ALA A 69 7.34 -26.63 -6.56
N HIS A 70 7.88 -26.53 -5.35
CA HIS A 70 8.62 -27.61 -4.71
C HIS A 70 7.72 -28.79 -4.30
N LEU A 71 6.57 -28.52 -3.69
CA LEU A 71 5.62 -29.57 -3.33
C LEU A 71 5.03 -30.28 -4.55
N TYR A 72 4.83 -29.57 -5.66
CA TYR A 72 4.30 -30.15 -6.89
C TYR A 72 5.26 -31.19 -7.49
N THR A 73 6.55 -30.88 -7.57
CA THR A 73 7.56 -31.82 -8.07
C THR A 73 7.78 -33.00 -7.12
N TYR A 74 7.57 -32.82 -5.81
CA TYR A 74 7.69 -33.91 -4.84
C TYR A 74 6.49 -34.88 -4.88
N PHE A 75 5.25 -34.36 -4.92
CA PHE A 75 4.04 -35.18 -4.80
C PHE A 75 3.40 -35.56 -6.15
N CYS A 76 3.41 -34.66 -7.12
CA CYS A 76 2.63 -34.79 -8.36
C CYS A 76 3.47 -35.20 -9.57
N ALA A 77 4.74 -34.82 -9.59
CA ALA A 77 5.65 -35.10 -10.70
C ALA A 77 7.06 -35.47 -10.18
N PRO A 78 7.21 -36.60 -9.45
CA PRO A 78 8.50 -37.02 -8.96
C PRO A 78 9.46 -37.38 -10.10
N ASN A 79 10.75 -37.09 -9.92
CA ASN A 79 11.80 -37.17 -10.94
C ASN A 79 12.20 -38.62 -11.35
N THR A 80 11.30 -39.60 -11.24
CA THR A 80 11.55 -41.01 -11.60
C THR A 80 10.75 -41.40 -12.84
N ILE A 81 11.19 -42.41 -13.59
CA ILE A 81 10.49 -42.91 -14.80
C ILE A 81 9.07 -43.40 -14.45
N PHE A 82 8.93 -44.08 -13.30
CA PHE A 82 7.62 -44.47 -12.79
C PHE A 82 6.76 -43.27 -12.42
N GLY A 83 7.37 -42.25 -11.80
CA GLY A 83 6.75 -40.95 -11.53
C GLY A 83 6.15 -40.32 -12.78
N PHE A 84 6.92 -40.27 -13.87
CA PHE A 84 6.48 -39.77 -15.16
C PHE A 84 5.26 -40.54 -15.71
N LEU A 85 5.30 -41.87 -15.70
CA LEU A 85 4.19 -42.72 -16.16
C LEU A 85 2.94 -42.60 -15.30
N SER A 86 3.10 -42.41 -13.98
CA SER A 86 2.00 -42.22 -13.03
C SER A 86 1.42 -40.79 -13.00
N SER A 87 2.18 -39.80 -13.49
CA SER A 87 1.81 -38.38 -13.44
C SER A 87 0.43 -38.02 -14.02
N PRO A 88 -0.04 -38.56 -15.17
CA PRO A 88 -1.37 -38.23 -15.69
C PRO A 88 -2.52 -38.75 -14.82
N PHE A 89 -2.27 -39.76 -13.99
CA PHE A 89 -3.28 -40.29 -13.07
C PHE A 89 -3.31 -39.48 -11.77
N ILE A 90 -2.14 -39.08 -11.26
CA ILE A 90 -2.00 -38.33 -10.01
C ILE A 90 -2.44 -36.87 -10.18
N ILE A 91 -2.34 -36.29 -11.38
CA ILE A 91 -2.68 -34.88 -11.61
C ILE A 91 -4.17 -34.55 -11.37
N ALA A 92 -5.04 -35.56 -11.42
CA ALA A 92 -6.46 -35.44 -11.09
C ALA A 92 -6.71 -35.31 -9.57
N ALA A 93 -5.72 -35.64 -8.74
CA ALA A 93 -5.83 -35.55 -7.30
C ALA A 93 -6.04 -34.10 -6.84
N PRO A 94 -6.85 -33.88 -5.79
CA PRO A 94 -7.23 -32.53 -5.36
C PRO A 94 -6.02 -31.68 -4.93
N HIS A 95 -5.01 -32.29 -4.29
CA HIS A 95 -3.80 -31.59 -3.86
C HIS A 95 -2.98 -31.08 -5.05
N CYS A 96 -2.80 -31.89 -6.11
CA CYS A 96 -2.09 -31.49 -7.32
C CYS A 96 -2.83 -30.39 -8.09
N ARG A 97 -4.16 -30.46 -8.13
CA ARG A 97 -4.99 -29.41 -8.74
C ARG A 97 -4.86 -28.07 -8.00
N ALA A 98 -4.86 -28.11 -6.67
CA ALA A 98 -4.66 -26.92 -5.84
C ALA A 98 -3.27 -26.32 -6.04
N LEU A 99 -2.21 -27.14 -5.97
CA LEU A 99 -0.83 -26.69 -6.18
C LEU A 99 -0.65 -26.06 -7.56
N ARG A 100 -1.18 -26.69 -8.61
CA ARG A 100 -1.12 -26.15 -9.98
C ARG A 100 -1.85 -24.81 -10.12
N TRP A 101 -3.00 -24.66 -9.44
CA TRP A 101 -3.73 -23.40 -9.41
C TRP A 101 -2.93 -22.30 -8.70
N VAL A 102 -2.29 -22.62 -7.57
CA VAL A 102 -1.44 -21.66 -6.83
C VAL A 102 -0.23 -21.24 -7.66
N ILE A 103 0.44 -22.18 -8.35
CA ILE A 103 1.57 -21.86 -9.22
C ILE A 103 1.14 -20.88 -10.32
N PHE A 104 0.06 -21.20 -11.03
CA PHE A 104 -0.41 -20.39 -12.15
C PHE A 104 -0.87 -18.98 -11.72
N ASN A 105 -1.78 -18.91 -10.73
CA ASN A 105 -2.30 -17.62 -10.28
C ASN A 105 -1.27 -16.82 -9.48
N GLY A 106 -0.36 -17.50 -8.77
CA GLY A 106 0.74 -16.87 -8.06
C GLY A 106 1.70 -16.18 -9.03
N SER A 107 2.08 -16.84 -10.13
CA SER A 107 2.91 -16.23 -11.17
C SER A 107 2.25 -15.00 -11.79
N VAL A 108 0.97 -15.12 -12.21
CA VAL A 108 0.23 -13.99 -12.78
C VAL A 108 0.13 -12.82 -11.80
N SER A 109 -0.06 -13.10 -10.50
CA SER A 109 -0.12 -12.05 -9.48
C SER A 109 1.23 -11.35 -9.30
N ILE A 110 2.33 -12.10 -9.27
CA ILE A 110 3.69 -11.55 -9.17
C ILE A 110 4.03 -10.72 -10.42
N ASP A 111 3.69 -11.21 -11.61
CA ASP A 111 3.93 -10.51 -12.88
C ASP A 111 3.17 -9.18 -12.94
N ASN A 112 1.89 -9.16 -12.56
CA ASN A 112 1.10 -7.93 -12.51
C ASN A 112 1.72 -6.88 -11.58
N MET A 113 2.29 -7.29 -10.45
CA MET A 113 2.98 -6.37 -9.53
C MET A 113 4.26 -5.81 -10.14
N TRP A 114 5.06 -6.65 -10.80
CA TRP A 114 6.24 -6.22 -11.55
C TRP A 114 5.90 -5.28 -12.71
N LEU A 115 4.78 -5.51 -13.40
CA LEU A 115 4.30 -4.62 -14.47
C LEU A 115 3.94 -3.23 -13.94
N VAL A 116 3.26 -3.14 -12.78
CA VAL A 116 2.95 -1.84 -12.15
C VAL A 116 4.24 -1.12 -11.77
N PHE A 117 5.19 -1.83 -11.15
CA PHE A 117 6.48 -1.26 -10.80
C PHE A 117 7.28 -0.79 -12.03
N GLY A 118 7.34 -1.61 -13.08
CA GLY A 118 7.97 -1.28 -14.35
C GLY A 118 7.32 -0.07 -15.01
N THR A 119 6.00 0.02 -15.00
CA THR A 119 5.25 1.17 -15.54
C THR A 119 5.59 2.46 -14.79
N TRP A 120 5.66 2.40 -13.46
CA TRP A 120 6.07 3.55 -12.63
C TRP A 120 7.52 3.98 -12.94
N LEU A 121 8.42 3.01 -13.09
CA LEU A 121 9.83 3.26 -13.41
C LEU A 121 9.98 3.89 -14.80
N CYS A 122 9.31 3.34 -15.80
CA CYS A 122 9.26 3.89 -17.15
C CYS A 122 8.73 5.32 -17.16
N SER A 123 7.72 5.63 -16.35
CA SER A 123 7.18 7.00 -16.24
C SER A 123 8.20 8.01 -15.69
N LYS A 124 9.21 7.58 -14.95
CA LYS A 124 10.28 8.46 -14.44
C LYS A 124 11.46 8.58 -15.40
N ILE A 125 11.76 7.51 -16.13
CA ILE A 125 12.92 7.46 -17.03
C ILE A 125 12.59 8.05 -18.41
N LEU A 126 11.41 7.75 -18.95
CA LEU A 126 11.06 8.06 -20.34
C LEU A 126 10.50 9.47 -20.57
N ILE A 127 10.12 10.20 -19.52
CA ILE A 127 9.67 11.60 -19.67
C ILE A 127 10.91 12.50 -19.83
N PRO A 128 11.18 13.03 -21.03
CA PRO A 128 12.28 13.98 -21.20
C PRO A 128 11.90 15.25 -20.44
N ARG A 129 12.79 15.74 -19.56
CA ARG A 129 12.62 17.06 -18.94
C ARG A 129 12.60 18.10 -20.06
N GLN A 130 11.41 18.58 -20.43
CA GLN A 130 11.29 19.75 -21.30
C GLN A 130 11.87 20.95 -20.55
N PRO A 131 12.83 21.70 -21.13
CA PRO A 131 13.31 22.92 -20.53
C PRO A 131 12.14 23.90 -20.42
N GLN A 132 11.85 24.35 -19.20
CA GLN A 132 10.90 25.45 -18.94
C GLN A 132 11.50 26.72 -19.54
N ASN A 133 11.08 27.07 -20.75
CA ASN A 133 11.37 28.35 -21.39
C ASN A 133 10.41 29.40 -20.83
N THR A 134 10.83 30.04 -19.73
CA THR A 134 10.34 31.36 -19.31
C THR A 134 10.83 32.45 -20.24
#